data_AF-A0A7C4ENX1-F1
#
_entry.id   AF-A0A7C4ENX1-F1
#
_cell.length_a   1.000
_cell.length_b   1.000
_cell.length_c   1.000
_cell.angle_alpha   90.00
_cell.angle_beta   90.00
_cell.angle_gamma   90.00
#
_symmetry.space_group_name_H-M   'P 1'
#
loop_
_entity.id
_entity.type
_entity.pdbx_description
1 polymer ?
#
loop_
_entity_poly.entity_id
_entity_poly.type
_entity_poly.pdbx_seq_one_letter_code
_entity_poly.pdbx_strand_id
1 'polypeptide(L)'
;PKERHRQFVEIITNCHPQQIDLRERPVVIGDDVLIGCQSIILSGVTIGDGAVVGAGSVVTRDVPPMTLVAGNPARELRKLEPKA
;
A
#
# COMPACT_ATOMS: atom_id res chain seq x y z
N PRO A 1 11.01 -18.29 -12.82
CA PRO A 1 11.38 -19.67 -12.41
C PRO A 1 12.88 -19.86 -12.11
N LYS A 2 13.77 -19.49 -13.05
CA LYS A 2 15.24 -19.64 -12.88
C LYS A 2 15.82 -18.74 -11.76
N GLU A 3 15.30 -17.53 -11.59
CA GLU A 3 15.76 -16.61 -10.53
C GLU A 3 15.46 -17.12 -9.12
N ARG A 4 14.24 -17.62 -8.86
CA ARG A 4 13.90 -18.22 -7.56
C ARG A 4 14.77 -19.44 -7.24
N HIS A 5 15.05 -20.29 -8.24
CA HIS A 5 15.93 -21.45 -8.04
C HIS A 5 17.35 -21.00 -7.67
N ARG A 6 17.88 -19.97 -8.35
CA ARG A 6 19.19 -19.39 -8.04
C ARG A 6 19.24 -18.84 -6.62
N GLN A 7 18.25 -18.05 -6.22
CA GLN A 7 18.14 -17.49 -4.87
C GLN A 7 18.10 -18.60 -3.81
N PHE A 8 17.36 -19.68 -4.05
CA PHE A 8 17.34 -20.83 -3.14
C PHE A 8 18.71 -21.49 -3.00
N VAL A 9 19.41 -21.75 -4.12
CA VAL A 9 20.78 -22.32 -4.11
C VAL A 9 21.75 -21.41 -3.36
N GLU A 10 21.59 -20.10 -3.49
CA GLU A 10 22.42 -19.11 -2.81
C GLU A 10 22.21 -19.12 -1.29
N ILE A 11 20.96 -19.21 -0.83
CA ILE A 11 20.62 -19.31 0.60
C ILE A 11 21.21 -20.56 1.24
N ILE A 12 21.14 -21.71 0.57
CA ILE A 12 21.68 -22.97 1.12
C ILE A 12 23.21 -23.01 1.10
N THR A 13 23.84 -22.29 0.18
CA THR A 13 25.30 -22.31 0.00
C THR A 13 25.99 -21.25 0.85
N ASN A 14 25.44 -20.03 0.89
CA ASN A 14 26.06 -18.84 1.47
C ASN A 14 25.28 -18.25 2.65
N CYS A 15 24.28 -18.98 3.17
CA CYS A 15 23.31 -18.51 4.16
C CYS A 15 22.40 -17.37 3.65
N HIS A 16 21.50 -16.87 4.51
CA HIS A 16 20.52 -15.87 4.12
C HIS A 16 21.21 -14.53 3.76
N PRO A 17 20.94 -13.96 2.58
CA PRO A 17 21.56 -12.71 2.17
C PRO A 17 21.19 -11.58 3.15
N GLN A 18 22.18 -10.80 3.57
CA GLN A 18 21.96 -9.69 4.51
C GLN A 18 21.37 -8.45 3.84
N GLN A 19 21.52 -8.32 2.52
CA GLN A 19 20.86 -7.29 1.71
C GLN A 19 19.86 -7.96 0.77
N ILE A 20 18.58 -7.67 0.99
CA ILE A 20 17.47 -8.23 0.23
C ILE A 20 16.79 -7.04 -0.46
N ASP A 21 16.75 -7.06 -1.79
CA ASP A 21 15.91 -6.15 -2.56
C ASP A 21 14.54 -6.83 -2.78
N LEU A 22 13.56 -6.42 -1.98
CA LEU A 22 12.18 -6.91 -2.07
C LEU A 22 11.39 -6.25 -3.23
N ARG A 23 12.03 -5.41 -4.06
CA ARG A 23 11.40 -4.58 -5.09
C ARG A 23 10.26 -3.75 -4.51
N GLU A 24 10.50 -3.17 -3.33
CA GLU A 24 9.53 -2.33 -2.64
C GLU A 24 9.25 -1.09 -3.48
N ARG A 25 7.97 -0.86 -3.78
CA ARG A 25 7.54 0.41 -4.37
C ARG A 25 7.13 1.35 -3.24
N PRO A 26 7.51 2.63 -3.29
CA PRO A 26 7.18 3.59 -2.25
C PRO A 26 5.66 3.71 -2.13
N VAL A 27 5.19 3.92 -0.90
CA VAL A 27 3.81 4.34 -0.65
C VAL A 27 3.80 5.86 -0.61
N VAL A 28 2.93 6.49 -1.38
CA VAL A 28 2.80 7.94 -1.46
C VAL A 28 1.49 8.35 -0.80
N ILE A 29 1.56 9.24 0.18
CA ILE A 29 0.40 9.80 0.87
C ILE A 29 0.39 11.29 0.56
N GLY A 30 -0.68 11.76 -0.07
CA GLY A 30 -0.92 13.16 -0.41
C GLY A 30 -1.23 14.02 0.82
N ASP A 31 -1.56 15.28 0.56
CA ASP A 31 -1.87 16.26 1.59
C ASP A 31 -3.28 16.04 2.17
N ASP A 32 -3.48 16.41 3.44
CA ASP A 32 -4.79 16.36 4.12
C ASP A 32 -5.51 14.99 4.11
N VAL A 33 -4.76 13.90 4.00
CA VAL A 33 -5.30 12.54 4.03
C VAL A 33 -5.64 12.11 5.46
N LEU A 34 -6.85 11.56 5.65
CA LEU A 34 -7.24 10.94 6.93
C LEU A 34 -7.13 9.42 6.85
N ILE A 35 -6.26 8.83 7.67
CA ILE A 35 -6.09 7.37 7.76
C ILE A 35 -6.72 6.86 9.06
N GLY A 36 -7.74 6.03 8.94
CA GLY A 36 -8.39 5.39 10.08
C GLY A 36 -7.49 4.37 10.76
N CYS A 37 -7.71 4.17 12.07
CA CYS A 37 -6.93 3.24 12.88
C CYS A 37 -6.92 1.81 12.29
N GLN A 38 -5.78 1.14 12.40
CA GLN A 38 -5.57 -0.24 11.92
C GLN A 38 -5.79 -0.43 10.41
N SER A 39 -5.62 0.63 9.60
CA SER A 39 -5.59 0.50 8.15
C SER A 39 -4.24 -0.08 7.69
N ILE A 40 -4.27 -0.91 6.65
CA ILE A 40 -3.11 -1.52 6.02
C ILE A 40 -3.03 -1.01 4.58
N ILE A 41 -1.92 -0.38 4.22
CA ILE A 41 -1.67 0.13 2.85
C ILE A 41 -0.57 -0.71 2.22
N LEU A 42 -0.84 -1.31 1.06
CA LEU A 42 0.15 -2.14 0.37
C LEU A 42 1.22 -1.30 -0.36
N SER A 43 2.41 -1.89 -0.54
CA SER A 43 3.54 -1.28 -1.24
C SER A 43 3.18 -0.82 -2.64
N GLY A 44 3.57 0.40 -3.02
CA GLY A 44 3.34 0.98 -4.34
C GLY A 44 1.97 1.63 -4.53
N VAL A 45 1.19 1.80 -3.47
CA VAL A 45 -0.08 2.54 -3.50
C VAL A 45 0.15 4.03 -3.32
N THR A 46 -0.58 4.83 -4.09
CA THR A 46 -0.69 6.29 -3.96
C THR A 46 -2.06 6.66 -3.41
N ILE A 47 -2.10 7.47 -2.34
CA ILE A 47 -3.31 8.04 -1.78
C ILE A 47 -3.36 9.52 -2.15
N GLY A 48 -4.36 9.91 -2.92
CA GLY A 48 -4.54 11.30 -3.36
C GLY A 48 -4.97 12.24 -2.24
N ASP A 49 -4.80 13.53 -2.48
CA ASP A 49 -5.02 14.59 -1.49
C ASP A 49 -6.47 14.62 -0.97
N GLY A 50 -6.64 14.87 0.32
CA GLY A 50 -7.94 14.94 0.98
C GLY A 50 -8.72 13.62 1.01
N ALA A 51 -8.10 12.49 0.64
CA ALA A 51 -8.74 11.19 0.70
C ALA A 51 -8.92 10.72 2.16
N VAL A 52 -9.95 9.89 2.37
CA VAL A 52 -10.24 9.32 3.70
C VAL A 52 -10.25 7.81 3.61
N VAL A 53 -9.40 7.16 4.41
CA VAL A 53 -9.34 5.70 4.56
C VAL A 53 -10.05 5.31 5.86
N GLY A 54 -11.11 4.50 5.76
CA GLY A 54 -11.84 4.00 6.93
C GLY A 54 -10.98 3.08 7.81
N ALA A 55 -11.29 3.00 9.11
CA ALA A 55 -10.59 2.12 10.03
C ALA A 55 -10.65 0.63 9.62
N GLY A 56 -9.58 -0.12 9.88
CA GLY A 56 -9.50 -1.54 9.54
C GLY A 56 -9.47 -1.86 8.04
N SER A 57 -9.22 -0.86 7.18
CA SER A 57 -9.25 -1.05 5.72
C SER A 57 -7.93 -1.61 5.17
N VAL A 58 -8.00 -2.40 4.11
CA VAL A 58 -6.83 -2.93 3.39
C VAL A 58 -6.77 -2.33 1.99
N VAL A 59 -5.91 -1.33 1.80
CA VAL A 59 -5.78 -0.55 0.57
C VAL A 59 -4.84 -1.26 -0.40
N THR A 60 -5.43 -1.84 -1.44
CA THR A 60 -4.73 -2.67 -2.44
C THR A 60 -4.45 -1.95 -3.76
N ARG A 61 -5.02 -0.76 -3.96
CA ARG A 61 -4.96 0.04 -5.19
C ARG A 61 -4.90 1.53 -4.83
N ASP A 62 -4.46 2.33 -5.78
CA ASP A 62 -4.41 3.78 -5.63
C ASP A 62 -5.79 4.36 -5.31
N VAL A 63 -5.80 5.36 -4.43
CA VAL A 63 -7.01 6.04 -3.97
C VAL A 63 -7.06 7.43 -4.61
N PRO A 64 -8.10 7.75 -5.38
CA PRO A 64 -8.23 9.09 -5.96
C PRO A 64 -8.34 10.18 -4.87
N PRO A 65 -7.93 11.43 -5.17
CA PRO A 65 -8.13 12.55 -4.26
C PRO A 65 -9.60 12.70 -3.85
N MET A 66 -9.84 13.27 -2.66
CA MET A 66 -11.17 13.58 -2.15
C MET A 66 -12.13 12.38 -2.19
N THR A 67 -11.64 11.17 -1.92
CA THR A 67 -12.44 9.94 -1.98
C THR A 67 -12.43 9.23 -0.64
N LEU A 68 -13.61 8.78 -0.20
CA LEU A 68 -13.75 7.92 0.98
C LEU A 68 -13.66 6.46 0.55
N VAL A 69 -12.66 5.75 1.04
CA VAL A 69 -12.47 4.31 0.82
C VAL A 69 -12.58 3.55 2.14
N ALA A 70 -13.18 2.35 2.13
CA ALA A 70 -13.16 1.47 3.30
C ALA A 70 -13.28 -0.02 2.95
N GLY A 71 -12.93 -0.88 3.89
CA GLY A 71 -13.11 -2.33 3.83
C GLY A 71 -11.85 -3.12 3.47
N ASN A 72 -11.99 -4.44 3.37
CA ASN A 72 -10.92 -5.36 2.98
C ASN A 72 -11.43 -6.31 1.87
N PRO A 73 -11.02 -6.11 0.60
CA PRO A 73 -10.19 -5.02 0.10
C PRO A 73 -10.94 -3.67 0.13
N ALA A 74 -10.20 -2.57 0.28
CA ALA A 74 -10.75 -1.23 0.33
C ALA A 74 -11.46 -0.89 -0.99
N ARG A 75 -12.68 -0.37 -0.90
CA ARG A 75 -13.49 0.09 -2.04
C ARG A 75 -13.91 1.52 -1.84
N GLU A 76 -14.03 2.24 -2.95
CA GLU A 76 -14.62 3.57 -2.97
C GLU A 76 -16.08 3.50 -2.52
N LEU A 77 -16.42 4.25 -1.47
CA LEU A 77 -17.77 4.37 -0.95
C LEU A 77 -18.47 5.61 -1.50
N ARG A 78 -17.79 6.74 -1.49
CA ARG A 78 -18.29 8.02 -2.03
C ARG A 78 -17.15 9.00 -2.29
N LYS A 79 -17.43 10.00 -3.13
CA LYS A 79 -16.60 11.20 -3.25
C LYS A 79 -16.93 12.19 -2.13
N LEU A 80 -15.92 12.95 -1.71
CA LEU A 80 -16.00 13.98 -0.71
C LEU A 80 -16.10 15.33 -1.41
N GLU A 81 -17.01 16.17 -0.94
CA GLU A 81 -17.09 17.55 -1.39
C GLU A 81 -16.11 18.40 -0.59
N PRO A 82 -15.43 19.39 -1.21
CA PRO A 82 -14.62 20.36 -0.49
C PRO A 82 -15.49 21.07 0.54
N LYS A 83 -15.04 21.11 1.80
CA LYS A 83 -15.73 21.86 2.84
C LYS A 83 -15.41 23.35 2.62
N ALA A 84 -16.42 24.11 2.19
CA ALA A 84 -16.36 25.57 2.00
C ALA A 84 -16.14 26.33 3.32
#